data_AF-A0A0G0BLG5-F1
#
_entry.id   AF-A0A0G0BLG5-F1
#
_cell.length_a   1.000
_cell.length_b   1.000
_cell.length_c   1.000
_cell.angle_alpha   90.00
_cell.angle_beta   90.00
_cell.angle_gamma   90.00
#
_symmetry.space_group_name_H-M   'P 1'
#
loop_
_entity.id
_entity.type
_entity.pdbx_description
1 polymer ?
#
loop_
_entity_poly.entity_id
_entity_poly.type
_entity_poly.pdbx_seq_one_letter_code
_entity_poly.pdbx_strand_id
1 'polypeptide(L)'
;MTDANNLEKIIKNSKVLKDEDKKNFLEILPKLNEKQLLETEIFLEKADSDFVAIEKKYEEKKTEVYKKNLDSLKEAGHKAERMVRETVEMSSNKKDQQKEEELLKKLDQ
;
A
#
# COMPACT_ATOMS: atom_id res chain seq x y z
N MET A 1 -38.10 14.25 4.50
CA MET A 1 -38.67 13.51 5.64
C MET A 1 -37.81 12.27 5.78
N THR A 2 -37.05 12.14 6.86
CA THR A 2 -36.38 10.89 7.19
C THR A 2 -37.47 9.88 7.49
N ASP A 3 -37.58 8.83 6.69
CA ASP A 3 -38.50 7.73 6.95
C ASP A 3 -37.71 6.48 7.38
N ALA A 4 -38.36 5.64 8.18
CA ALA A 4 -37.77 4.38 8.65
C ALA A 4 -37.23 3.51 7.49
N ASN A 5 -37.82 3.64 6.30
CA ASN A 5 -37.41 2.90 5.10
C ASN A 5 -36.03 3.35 4.57
N ASN A 6 -35.70 4.64 4.63
CA ASN A 6 -34.39 5.12 4.20
C ASN A 6 -33.28 4.60 5.12
N LEU A 7 -33.50 4.71 6.44
CA LEU A 7 -32.59 4.18 7.45
C LEU A 7 -32.40 2.67 7.35
N GLU A 8 -33.47 1.91 7.10
CA GLU A 8 -33.38 0.47 6.89
C GLU A 8 -32.45 0.12 5.71
N LYS A 9 -32.51 0.89 4.61
CA LYS A 9 -31.59 0.70 3.47
C LYS A 9 -30.16 1.04 3.86
N ILE A 10 -29.93 2.12 4.59
CA ILE A 10 -28.60 2.53 5.05
C ILE A 10 -28.00 1.45 5.95
N ILE A 11 -28.75 0.96 6.94
CA ILE A 11 -28.29 -0.09 7.87
C ILE A 11 -27.95 -1.38 7.12
N LYS A 12 -28.82 -1.84 6.22
CA LYS A 12 -28.57 -3.07 5.44
C LYS A 12 -27.30 -2.97 4.59
N ASN A 13 -27.09 -1.82 3.96
CA ASN A 13 -25.98 -1.60 3.03
C ASN A 13 -24.69 -1.10 3.70
N SER A 14 -24.73 -0.72 4.98
CA SER A 14 -23.55 -0.21 5.69
C SER A 14 -22.45 -1.27 5.69
N LYS A 15 -21.24 -0.83 5.39
CA LYS A 15 -20.02 -1.65 5.45
C LYS A 15 -19.36 -1.60 6.82
N VAL A 16 -19.80 -0.67 7.67
CA VAL A 16 -19.25 -0.42 9.01
C VAL A 16 -19.91 -1.32 10.05
N LEU A 17 -21.22 -1.55 9.92
CA LEU A 17 -21.98 -2.40 10.84
C LEU A 17 -21.75 -3.89 10.58
N LYS A 18 -21.58 -4.67 11.64
CA LYS A 18 -21.62 -6.14 11.57
C LYS A 18 -23.07 -6.61 11.41
N ASP A 19 -23.27 -7.83 10.93
CA ASP A 19 -24.60 -8.38 10.70
C ASP A 19 -25.47 -8.43 11.97
N GLU A 20 -24.85 -8.71 13.13
CA GLU A 20 -25.53 -8.69 14.43
C GLU A 20 -25.99 -7.27 14.81
N ASP A 21 -25.13 -6.26 14.61
CA ASP A 21 -25.48 -4.87 14.86
C ASP A 21 -26.59 -4.40 13.91
N LYS A 22 -26.50 -4.76 12.62
CA LYS A 22 -27.56 -4.47 11.63
C LYS A 22 -28.90 -5.01 12.09
N LYS A 23 -28.94 -6.27 12.54
CA LYS A 23 -30.16 -6.89 13.04
C LYS A 23 -30.71 -6.13 14.25
N ASN A 24 -29.86 -5.80 15.22
CA ASN A 24 -30.25 -5.05 16.41
C ASN A 24 -30.81 -3.66 16.05
N PHE A 25 -30.17 -2.94 15.13
CA PHE A 25 -30.66 -1.64 14.65
C PHE A 25 -32.02 -1.74 13.97
N LEU A 26 -32.24 -2.77 13.13
CA LEU A 26 -33.52 -2.99 12.47
C LEU A 26 -34.65 -3.34 13.47
N GLU A 27 -34.35 -4.06 14.55
CA GLU A 27 -35.33 -4.41 15.59
C GLU A 27 -35.78 -3.20 16.43
N ILE A 28 -34.89 -2.23 16.66
CA ILE A 28 -35.22 -1.03 17.44
C ILE A 28 -35.81 0.10 16.58
N LEU A 29 -35.58 0.07 15.27
CA LEU A 29 -35.97 1.12 14.33
C LEU A 29 -37.45 1.54 14.43
N PRO A 30 -38.42 0.62 14.53
CA PRO A 30 -39.84 0.97 14.65
C PRO A 30 -40.19 1.65 15.98
N LYS A 31 -39.31 1.59 16.97
CA LYS A 31 -39.50 2.16 18.31
C LYS A 31 -38.89 3.54 18.45
N LEU A 32 -38.15 4.02 17.45
CA LEU A 32 -37.49 5.31 17.46
C LEU A 32 -38.48 6.43 17.09
N ASN A 33 -38.33 7.58 17.74
CA ASN A 33 -39.04 8.80 17.33
C ASN A 33 -38.29 9.52 16.20
N GLU A 34 -38.93 10.52 15.58
CA GLU A 34 -38.37 11.26 14.44
C GLU A 34 -36.99 11.88 14.71
N LYS A 35 -36.78 12.42 15.92
CA LYS A 35 -35.48 13.00 16.30
C LYS A 35 -34.39 11.92 16.35
N GLN A 36 -34.70 10.78 16.97
CA GLN A 36 -33.77 9.65 17.07
C GLN A 36 -33.49 9.02 15.71
N LEU A 37 -34.50 8.96 14.82
CA LEU A 37 -34.30 8.51 13.44
C LEU A 37 -33.31 9.43 12.72
N LEU A 38 -33.53 10.74 12.76
CA LEU A 38 -32.64 11.72 12.13
C LEU A 38 -31.21 11.65 12.69
N GLU A 39 -31.05 11.57 14.01
CA GLU A 39 -29.73 11.43 14.64
C GLU A 39 -29.01 10.14 14.22
N THR A 40 -29.75 9.03 14.10
CA THR A 40 -29.20 7.75 13.64
C THR A 40 -28.78 7.82 12.18
N GLU A 41 -29.57 8.47 11.32
CA GLU A 41 -29.28 8.63 9.90
C GLU A 41 -27.97 9.41 9.71
N ILE A 42 -27.86 10.58 10.34
CA ILE A 42 -26.66 11.42 10.30
C ILE A 42 -25.43 10.66 10.82
N PHE A 43 -25.59 9.90 11.91
CA PHE A 43 -24.50 9.13 12.47
C PHE A 43 -23.99 8.05 11.50
N LEU A 44 -24.90 7.28 10.91
CA LEU A 44 -24.55 6.20 10.00
C LEU A 44 -23.94 6.71 8.70
N GLU A 45 -24.50 7.77 8.13
CA GLU A 45 -23.95 8.41 6.93
C GLU A 45 -22.53 8.94 7.17
N LYS A 46 -22.32 9.58 8.33
CA LYS A 46 -20.99 10.06 8.70
C LYS A 46 -20.01 8.91 8.91
N ALA A 47 -20.43 7.84 9.58
CA ALA A 47 -19.59 6.67 9.82
C ALA A 47 -19.18 5.99 8.51
N ASP A 48 -20.12 5.81 7.56
CA ASP A 48 -19.82 5.24 6.25
C ASP A 48 -18.88 6.16 5.44
N SER A 49 -19.08 7.49 5.48
CA SER A 49 -18.19 8.46 4.83
C SER A 49 -16.77 8.43 5.42
N ASP A 50 -16.65 8.42 6.75
CA ASP A 50 -15.35 8.34 7.44
C ASP A 50 -14.64 7.02 7.12
N PHE A 51 -15.38 5.91 7.05
CA PHE A 51 -14.85 4.61 6.64
C PHE A 51 -14.28 4.65 5.23
N VAL A 52 -15.02 5.18 4.25
CA VAL A 52 -14.54 5.33 2.86
C VAL A 52 -13.28 6.20 2.79
N ALA A 53 -13.21 7.28 3.56
CA ALA A 53 -12.04 8.14 3.61
C ALA A 53 -10.81 7.41 4.20
N ILE A 54 -11.01 6.58 5.22
CA ILE A 54 -9.94 5.76 5.82
C ILE A 54 -9.48 4.68 4.84
N GLU A 55 -10.40 3.98 4.19
CA GLU A 55 -10.10 2.93 3.20
C GLU A 55 -9.28 3.50 2.03
N LYS A 56 -9.66 4.67 1.51
CA LYS A 56 -8.90 5.38 0.48
C LYS A 56 -7.47 5.70 0.93
N LYS A 57 -7.31 6.29 2.12
CA LYS A 57 -5.98 6.60 2.67
C LYS A 57 -5.12 5.35 2.88
N TYR A 58 -5.73 4.25 3.29
CA TYR A 58 -5.04 2.98 3.47
C TYR A 58 -4.49 2.45 2.13
N GLU A 59 -5.31 2.40 1.08
CA GLU A 59 -4.88 1.93 -0.24
C GLU A 59 -3.85 2.86 -0.90
N GLU A 60 -3.97 4.18 -0.71
CA GLU A 60 -2.94 5.14 -1.14
C GLU A 60 -1.59 4.86 -0.48
N LYS A 61 -1.58 4.68 0.85
CA LYS A 61 -0.35 4.40 1.61
C LYS A 61 0.27 3.05 1.27
N LYS A 62 -0.56 2.04 1.05
CA LYS A 62 -0.13 0.71 0.58
C LYS A 62 0.55 0.82 -0.78
N THR A 63 -0.04 1.56 -1.71
CA THR A 63 0.54 1.82 -3.04
C THR A 63 1.88 2.55 -2.94
N GLU A 64 1.99 3.55 -2.07
CA GLU A 64 3.23 4.29 -1.82
C GLU A 64 4.35 3.38 -1.31
N VAL A 65 4.05 2.51 -0.34
CA VAL A 65 5.01 1.53 0.19
C VAL A 65 5.49 0.59 -0.91
N TYR A 66 4.58 0.06 -1.75
CA TYR A 66 4.98 -0.79 -2.87
C TYR A 66 5.87 -0.07 -3.88
N LYS A 67 5.54 1.18 -4.24
CA LYS A 67 6.39 1.99 -5.13
C LYS A 67 7.79 2.19 -4.56
N LYS A 68 7.88 2.62 -3.29
CA LYS A 68 9.16 2.83 -2.61
C LYS A 68 10.01 1.56 -2.56
N ASN A 69 9.39 0.41 -2.31
CA ASN A 69 10.07 -0.87 -2.29
C ASN A 69 10.57 -1.27 -3.70
N LEU A 70 9.76 -1.06 -4.73
CA LEU A 70 10.16 -1.32 -6.12
C LEU A 70 11.32 -0.42 -6.57
N ASP A 71 11.29 0.86 -6.22
CA ASP A 71 12.37 1.79 -6.55
C ASP A 71 13.66 1.40 -5.83
N SER A 72 13.57 1.02 -4.55
CA SER A 72 14.72 0.53 -3.78
C SER A 72 15.32 -0.74 -4.37
N LEU A 73 14.48 -1.67 -4.86
CA LEU A 73 14.94 -2.89 -5.53
C LEU A 73 15.63 -2.58 -6.87
N LYS A 74 15.10 -1.65 -7.65
CA LYS A 74 15.74 -1.20 -8.90
C LYS A 74 17.10 -0.57 -8.64
N GLU A 75 17.20 0.32 -7.65
CA GLU A 75 18.48 0.93 -7.27
C GLU A 75 19.51 -0.11 -6.81
N ALA A 76 19.09 -1.08 -5.99
CA ALA A 76 19.94 -2.17 -5.56
C ALA A 76 20.44 -3.00 -6.76
N GLY A 77 19.56 -3.30 -7.72
CA GLY A 77 19.92 -3.97 -8.97
C GLY A 77 20.96 -3.19 -9.79
N HIS A 78 20.74 -1.89 -10.01
CA HIS A 78 21.70 -1.04 -10.72
C HIS A 78 23.04 -0.91 -9.99
N LYS A 79 23.03 -0.91 -8.65
CA LYS A 79 24.26 -0.90 -7.85
C LYS A 79 25.02 -2.21 -8.00
N ALA A 80 24.32 -3.35 -7.98
CA ALA A 80 24.92 -4.66 -8.22
C ALA A 80 25.53 -4.76 -9.62
N GLU A 81 24.82 -4.32 -10.66
CA GLU A 81 25.33 -4.30 -12.04
C GLU A 81 26.60 -3.46 -12.20
N ARG A 82 26.68 -2.31 -11.52
CA ARG A 82 27.89 -1.47 -11.52
C ARG A 82 29.06 -2.18 -10.85
N MET A 83 28.85 -2.75 -9.66
CA MET A 83 29.90 -3.50 -8.97
C MET A 83 30.42 -4.69 -9.79
N VAL A 84 29.52 -5.40 -10.49
CA VAL A 84 29.93 -6.50 -11.38
C VAL A 84 30.80 -5.98 -12.52
N ARG A 85 30.40 -4.88 -13.17
CA ARG A 85 31.22 -4.25 -14.23
C ARG A 85 32.59 -3.81 -13.74
N GLU A 86 32.65 -3.08 -12.63
CA GLU A 86 33.91 -2.62 -12.03
C GLU A 86 34.82 -3.80 -11.63
N THR A 87 34.24 -4.89 -11.12
CA THR A 87 34.99 -6.10 -10.77
C THR A 87 35.58 -6.79 -12.00
N VAL A 88 34.80 -6.85 -13.10
CA VAL A 88 35.25 -7.43 -14.38
C VAL A 88 36.37 -6.58 -14.99
N GLU A 89 36.22 -5.25 -15.02
CA GLU A 89 37.24 -4.32 -15.52
C GLU A 89 38.54 -4.41 -14.72
N MET A 90 38.46 -4.40 -13.38
CA MET A 90 39.64 -4.57 -12.53
C MET A 90 40.34 -5.91 -12.77
N SER A 91 39.58 -6.98 -12.99
CA SER A 91 40.14 -8.31 -13.25
C SER A 91 40.83 -8.39 -14.62
N SER A 92 40.28 -7.70 -15.63
CA SER A 92 40.92 -7.58 -16.95
C SER A 92 42.22 -6.80 -16.86
N ASN A 93 42.19 -5.60 -16.25
CA ASN A 93 43.37 -4.75 -16.12
C ASN A 93 44.51 -5.45 -15.36
N LYS A 94 44.18 -6.20 -14.30
CA LYS A 94 45.18 -7.01 -13.57
C LYS A 94 45.80 -8.11 -14.44
N LYS A 95 45.02 -8.77 -15.29
CA LYS A 95 45.55 -9.78 -16.23
C LYS A 95 46.47 -9.15 -17.27
N ASP A 96 46.12 -7.97 -17.77
CA ASP A 96 46.92 -7.28 -18.78
C ASP A 96 48.25 -6.79 -18.18
N GLN A 97 48.22 -6.22 -16.97
CA GLN A 97 49.43 -5.86 -16.21
C GLN A 97 50.35 -7.06 -15.94
N GLN A 98 49.80 -8.22 -15.54
CA GLN A 98 50.58 -9.43 -15.29
C GLN A 98 51.28 -9.95 -16.55
N LYS A 99 50.59 -9.90 -17.70
CA LYS A 99 51.19 -10.31 -18.99
C LYS A 99 52.31 -9.36 -19.41
N GLU A 100 52.14 -8.05 -19.19
CA GLU A 100 53.14 -7.04 -19.52
C GLU A 100 54.41 -7.21 -18.67
N GLU A 101 54.27 -7.44 -17.35
CA GLU A 101 55.39 -7.74 -16.47
C GLU A 101 56.12 -9.04 -16.84
N GLU A 102 55.40 -10.10 -17.25
CA GLU A 102 56.01 -11.34 -17.72
C GLU A 102 56.81 -11.17 -19.02
N LEU A 103 56.31 -10.34 -19.96
CA LEU A 103 57.01 -10.04 -21.22
C LEU A 103 58.29 -9.26 -20.96
N LEU A 104 58.24 -8.24 -20.08
CA LEU A 104 59.42 -7.48 -19.67
C LEU A 104 60.49 -8.38 -19.04
N LYS A 105 60.12 -9.26 -18.11
CA LYS A 105 61.06 -10.21 -17.50
C LYS A 105 61.72 -11.17 -18.49
N LYS A 106 61.03 -11.53 -19.57
CA LYS A 106 61.59 -12.38 -20.63
C LYS A 106 62.52 -11.63 -21.58
N LEU A 107 62.37 -10.31 -21.71
CA LEU A 107 63.25 -9.48 -22.54
C LEU A 107 64.56 -9.12 -21.83
N ASP A 108 64.56 -9.12 -20.49
CA ASP A 108 65.75 -8.87 -19.66
C ASP A 108 66.61 -10.14 -19.40
N GLN A 109 66.26 -11.29 -19.99
CA GLN A 109 67.00 -12.56 -19.93
C GLN A 109 67.74 -12.86 -21.25
#